data_AF-A0A4R8BF67-F1
#
_entry.id   AF-A0A4R8BF67-F1
#
_cell.length_a   1.000
_cell.length_b   1.000
_cell.length_c   1.000
_cell.angle_alpha   90.00
_cell.angle_beta   90.00
_cell.angle_gamma   90.00
#
_symmetry.space_group_name_H-M   'P 1'
#
loop_
_entity.id
_entity.type
_entity.pdbx_description
1 polymer ?
#
loop_
_entity_poly.entity_id
_entity_poly.type
_entity_poly.pdbx_seq_one_letter_code
_entity_poly.pdbx_strand_id
1 'polypeptide(L)'
;MTTEIIIGSIGLVIAIITFVQSQKPQEIKFIEPKEEMDNLKINFKVNQKTSLEVQDLLEKYIEKNNCSNQLFFQNLTFAKYLEFIKSNYEECLSETIYQRTLSNEIYTRPIIESMTSSLQNQYNNLLLVKNYIKSLG
;
A
#
# COMPACT_ATOMS: atom_id res chain seq x y z
N MET A 1 69.32 -4.51 -17.73
CA MET A 1 68.24 -4.57 -16.72
C MET A 1 67.04 -3.81 -17.27
N THR A 2 66.28 -4.38 -18.21
CA THR A 2 65.10 -3.71 -18.80
C THR A 2 64.25 -4.72 -19.58
N THR A 3 63.71 -5.74 -18.91
CA THR A 3 62.69 -6.61 -19.53
C THR A 3 61.77 -7.31 -18.52
N GLU A 4 61.56 -6.75 -17.33
CA GLU A 4 60.69 -7.40 -16.32
C GLU A 4 59.58 -6.50 -15.74
N ILE A 5 59.43 -5.26 -16.22
CA ILE A 5 58.37 -4.35 -15.72
C ILE A 5 57.15 -4.26 -16.66
N ILE A 6 57.24 -4.80 -17.90
CA ILE A 6 56.17 -4.64 -18.91
C ILE A 6 55.07 -5.72 -18.80
N ILE A 7 55.33 -6.86 -18.14
CA ILE A 7 54.36 -7.97 -18.10
C ILE A 7 53.31 -7.79 -16.98
N GLY A 8 53.65 -7.08 -15.90
CA GLY A 8 52.73 -6.85 -14.77
C GLY A 8 51.58 -5.88 -15.08
N SER A 9 51.76 -4.97 -16.03
CA SER A 9 50.76 -3.94 -16.38
C SER A 9 49.71 -4.43 -17.38
N ILE A 10 50.07 -5.35 -18.29
CA ILE A 10 49.13 -5.92 -19.27
C ILE A 10 48.11 -6.84 -18.59
N GLY A 11 48.54 -7.65 -17.62
CA GLY A 11 47.65 -8.52 -16.86
C GLY A 11 46.60 -7.76 -16.04
N LEU A 12 46.98 -6.61 -15.46
CA LEU A 12 46.08 -5.75 -14.70
C LEU A 12 44.98 -5.14 -15.59
N VAL A 13 45.33 -4.73 -16.80
CA VAL A 13 44.36 -4.17 -17.76
C VAL A 13 43.36 -5.24 -18.23
N ILE A 14 43.83 -6.46 -18.51
CA ILE A 14 42.93 -7.59 -18.88
C ILE A 14 42.02 -7.97 -17.71
N ALA A 15 42.53 -7.98 -16.47
CA ALA A 15 41.72 -8.26 -15.29
C ALA A 15 40.64 -7.20 -15.05
N ILE A 16 40.96 -5.90 -15.21
CA ILE A 16 39.99 -4.81 -15.11
C ILE A 16 38.95 -4.88 -16.24
N ILE A 17 39.38 -5.12 -17.49
CA ILE A 17 38.45 -5.28 -18.62
C ILE A 17 37.54 -6.49 -18.39
N THR A 18 38.07 -7.61 -17.89
CA THR A 18 37.28 -8.81 -17.59
C THR A 18 36.32 -8.55 -16.43
N PHE A 19 36.73 -7.84 -15.38
CA PHE A 19 35.89 -7.46 -14.24
C PHE A 19 34.76 -6.50 -14.66
N VAL A 20 35.07 -5.50 -15.49
CA VAL A 20 34.07 -4.55 -16.03
C VAL A 20 33.14 -5.25 -17.03
N GLN A 21 33.63 -6.19 -17.84
CA GLN A 21 32.79 -6.98 -18.78
C GLN A 21 31.97 -8.08 -18.09
N SER A 22 32.44 -8.64 -16.98
CA SER A 22 31.67 -9.57 -16.14
C SER A 22 30.66 -8.84 -15.24
N GLN A 23 30.81 -7.52 -15.09
CA GLN A 23 29.74 -6.59 -14.71
C GLN A 23 28.95 -6.08 -15.93
N LYS A 24 28.67 -6.94 -16.93
CA LYS A 24 27.42 -6.72 -17.66
C LYS A 24 26.32 -6.73 -16.60
N PRO A 25 25.53 -5.65 -16.44
CA PRO A 25 24.37 -5.72 -15.57
C PRO A 25 23.57 -6.89 -16.10
N GLN A 26 23.53 -7.98 -15.33
CA GLN A 26 22.53 -9.00 -15.58
C GLN A 26 21.23 -8.20 -15.54
N GLU A 27 20.51 -8.15 -16.65
CA GLU A 27 19.11 -7.78 -16.61
C GLU A 27 18.48 -8.78 -15.63
N ILE A 28 18.41 -8.40 -14.36
CA ILE A 28 17.60 -9.10 -13.39
C ILE A 28 16.20 -8.89 -13.93
N LYS A 29 15.72 -9.83 -14.74
CA LYS A 29 14.30 -9.93 -15.06
C LYS A 29 13.63 -10.22 -13.73
N PHE A 30 13.27 -9.16 -13.02
CA PHE A 30 12.38 -9.26 -11.88
C PHE A 30 11.14 -9.95 -12.42
N ILE A 31 10.90 -11.18 -11.97
CA ILE A 31 9.64 -11.86 -12.24
C ILE A 31 8.57 -10.94 -11.69
N GLU A 32 7.70 -10.46 -12.57
CA GLU A 32 6.61 -9.58 -12.19
C GLU A 32 5.81 -10.23 -11.06
N PRO A 33 5.61 -9.53 -9.93
CA PRO A 33 4.93 -10.06 -8.76
C PRO A 33 3.41 -10.04 -8.96
N LYS A 34 2.92 -10.80 -9.94
CA LYS A 34 1.51 -10.77 -10.38
C LYS A 34 0.56 -11.20 -9.28
N GLU A 35 0.88 -12.29 -8.58
CA GLU A 35 0.06 -12.79 -7.47
C GLU A 35 0.01 -11.78 -6.33
N GLU A 36 1.16 -11.21 -5.94
CA GLU A 36 1.22 -10.22 -4.87
C GLU A 36 0.47 -8.93 -5.27
N MET A 37 0.52 -8.54 -6.55
CA MET A 37 -0.25 -7.42 -7.08
C MET A 37 -1.76 -7.70 -7.06
N ASP A 38 -2.20 -8.89 -7.47
CA ASP A 38 -3.62 -9.26 -7.44
C ASP A 38 -4.14 -9.28 -5.99
N ASN A 39 -3.35 -9.81 -5.06
CA ASN A 39 -3.65 -9.75 -3.64
C ASN A 39 -3.75 -8.31 -3.11
N LEU A 40 -2.86 -7.41 -3.55
CA LEU A 40 -2.92 -5.99 -3.22
C LEU A 40 -4.22 -5.34 -3.71
N LYS A 41 -4.63 -5.61 -4.95
CA LYS A 41 -5.89 -5.11 -5.54
C LYS A 41 -7.10 -5.60 -4.76
N ILE A 42 -7.12 -6.89 -4.40
CA ILE A 42 -8.19 -7.47 -3.58
C ILE A 42 -8.25 -6.77 -2.21
N ASN A 43 -7.13 -6.61 -1.53
CA ASN A 43 -7.06 -5.94 -0.23
C ASN A 43 -7.55 -4.48 -0.28
N PHE A 44 -7.26 -3.77 -1.38
CA PHE A 44 -7.78 -2.43 -1.61
C PHE A 44 -9.31 -2.44 -1.70
N LYS A 45 -9.88 -3.33 -2.54
CA LYS A 45 -11.34 -3.44 -2.70
C LYS A 45 -12.06 -3.86 -1.41
N VAL A 46 -11.43 -4.71 -0.60
CA VAL A 46 -11.95 -5.09 0.73
C VAL A 46 -12.00 -3.87 1.66
N ASN A 47 -10.95 -3.05 1.70
CA ASN A 47 -10.95 -1.79 2.46
C ASN A 47 -12.01 -0.82 1.95
N GLN A 48 -12.10 -0.62 0.64
CA GLN A 48 -13.11 0.22 0.00
C GLN A 48 -14.53 -0.16 0.44
N LYS A 49 -14.88 -1.44 0.31
CA LYS A 49 -16.18 -1.97 0.72
C LYS A 49 -16.41 -1.80 2.23
N THR A 50 -15.42 -2.12 3.05
CA THR A 50 -15.55 -2.05 4.51
C THR A 50 -15.72 -0.61 5.00
N SER A 51 -15.04 0.35 4.37
CA SER A 51 -15.20 1.79 4.66
C SER A 51 -16.63 2.26 4.36
N LEU A 52 -17.19 1.89 3.20
CA LEU A 52 -18.58 2.21 2.86
C LEU A 52 -19.58 1.57 3.84
N GLU A 53 -19.36 0.33 4.26
CA GLU A 53 -20.19 -0.32 5.27
C GLU A 53 -20.14 0.41 6.62
N VAL A 54 -18.97 0.92 7.03
CA VAL A 54 -18.85 1.74 8.25
C VAL A 54 -19.61 3.06 8.13
N GLN A 55 -19.53 3.72 6.98
CA GLN A 55 -20.28 4.96 6.72
C GLN A 55 -21.79 4.73 6.83
N ASP A 56 -22.31 3.70 6.17
CA ASP A 56 -23.73 3.33 6.22
C ASP A 56 -24.19 2.98 7.65
N LEU A 57 -23.39 2.24 8.40
CA LEU A 57 -23.69 1.92 9.80
C LEU A 57 -23.73 3.17 10.69
N LEU A 58 -22.78 4.09 10.50
CA LEU A 58 -22.75 5.37 11.24
C LEU A 58 -23.97 6.23 10.91
N GLU A 59 -24.29 6.40 9.62
CA GLU A 59 -25.45 7.16 9.18
C GLU A 59 -26.73 6.64 9.81
N LYS A 60 -26.98 5.33 9.67
CA LYS A 60 -28.16 4.69 10.26
C LYS A 60 -28.21 4.83 11.78
N TYR A 61 -27.07 4.70 12.45
CA TYR A 61 -27.02 4.85 13.91
C TYR A 61 -27.31 6.29 14.34
N ILE A 62 -26.74 7.28 13.63
CA ILE A 62 -26.97 8.71 13.88
C ILE A 62 -28.45 9.05 13.69
N GLU A 63 -29.04 8.62 12.58
CA GLU A 63 -30.45 8.87 12.25
C GLU A 63 -31.40 8.22 13.27
N LYS A 64 -31.17 6.95 13.60
CA LYS A 64 -32.00 6.18 14.55
C LYS A 64 -31.99 6.78 15.96
N ASN A 65 -30.85 7.31 16.41
CA ASN A 65 -30.67 7.73 17.80
C ASN A 65 -30.57 9.25 17.98
N ASN A 66 -30.60 10.04 16.90
CA ASN A 66 -30.40 11.49 16.91
C ASN A 66 -29.13 11.91 17.69
N CYS A 67 -28.03 11.16 17.52
CA CYS A 67 -26.83 11.26 18.35
C CYS A 67 -25.65 11.97 17.67
N SER A 68 -25.90 12.73 16.61
CA SER A 68 -24.87 13.41 15.78
C SER A 68 -23.78 14.15 16.59
N ASN A 69 -24.17 14.85 17.66
CA ASN A 69 -23.27 15.64 18.51
C ASN A 69 -22.71 14.89 19.73
N GLN A 70 -23.07 13.63 19.92
CA GLN A 70 -22.53 12.82 21.01
C GLN A 70 -21.11 12.35 20.68
N LEU A 71 -20.28 12.22 21.71
CA LEU A 71 -18.93 11.71 21.58
C LEU A 71 -18.95 10.24 21.12
N PHE A 72 -18.02 9.93 20.24
CA PHE A 72 -17.80 8.63 19.66
C PHE A 72 -16.31 8.27 19.82
N PHE A 73 -15.65 7.91 18.73
CA PHE A 73 -14.30 7.36 18.70
C PHE A 73 -13.26 8.48 18.59
N GLN A 74 -12.10 8.31 19.23
CA GLN A 74 -10.98 9.26 19.18
C GLN A 74 -11.36 10.72 19.50
N ASN A 75 -12.26 10.91 20.48
CA ASN A 75 -12.76 12.23 20.90
C ASN A 75 -13.51 13.03 19.80
N LEU A 76 -13.92 12.37 18.71
CA LEU A 76 -14.78 12.97 17.71
C LEU A 76 -16.24 12.68 18.03
N THR A 77 -17.14 13.59 17.62
CA THR A 77 -18.57 13.28 17.62
C THR A 77 -18.91 12.30 16.51
N PHE A 78 -20.08 11.65 16.59
CA PHE A 78 -20.54 10.76 15.51
C PHE A 78 -20.53 11.45 14.12
N ALA A 79 -21.05 12.67 14.01
CA ALA A 79 -21.03 13.41 12.74
C ALA A 79 -19.62 13.73 12.27
N LYS A 80 -18.73 14.19 13.17
CA LYS A 80 -17.35 14.52 12.80
C LYS A 80 -16.57 13.29 12.36
N TYR A 81 -16.82 12.15 12.99
CA TYR A 81 -16.22 10.89 12.59
C TYR A 81 -16.75 10.39 11.23
N LEU A 82 -18.06 10.54 10.97
CA LEU A 82 -18.65 10.22 9.67
C LEU A 82 -18.07 11.11 8.55
N GLU A 83 -17.96 12.42 8.77
CA GLU A 83 -17.30 13.35 7.84
C GLU A 83 -15.85 12.91 7.55
N PHE A 84 -15.12 12.56 8.61
CA PHE A 84 -13.73 12.10 8.49
C PHE A 84 -13.62 10.82 7.64
N ILE A 85 -14.44 9.80 7.89
CA ILE A 85 -14.38 8.53 7.13
C ILE A 85 -14.79 8.76 5.67
N LYS A 86 -15.78 9.62 5.39
CA LYS A 86 -16.16 9.99 4.03
C LYS A 86 -15.02 10.68 3.28
N SER A 87 -14.36 11.67 3.91
CA SER A 87 -13.20 12.34 3.31
C SER A 87 -12.06 11.36 3.04
N ASN A 88 -11.76 10.51 4.03
CA ASN A 88 -10.70 9.49 3.89
C ASN A 88 -11.01 8.48 2.77
N TYR A 89 -12.28 8.11 2.60
CA TYR A 89 -12.69 7.27 1.49
C TYR A 89 -12.40 7.94 0.14
N GLU A 90 -12.81 9.18 -0.05
CA GLU A 90 -12.59 9.89 -1.32
C GLU A 90 -11.10 10.02 -1.66
N GLU A 91 -10.29 10.36 -0.66
CA GLU A 91 -8.84 10.61 -0.82
C GLU A 91 -8.00 9.34 -0.95
N CYS A 92 -8.44 8.21 -0.38
CA CYS A 92 -7.60 7.01 -0.26
C CYS A 92 -8.20 5.72 -0.83
N LEU A 93 -9.52 5.59 -0.89
CA LEU A 93 -10.22 4.34 -1.22
C LEU A 93 -11.20 4.45 -2.39
N SER A 94 -11.37 5.65 -2.95
CA SER A 94 -12.30 5.86 -4.07
C SER A 94 -11.88 5.06 -5.30
N GLU A 95 -12.84 4.81 -6.19
CA GLU A 95 -12.56 4.13 -7.45
C GLU A 95 -11.51 4.89 -8.27
N THR A 96 -11.56 6.22 -8.24
CA THR A 96 -10.58 7.08 -8.89
C THR A 96 -9.15 6.80 -8.41
N ILE A 97 -8.97 6.62 -7.09
CA ILE A 97 -7.67 6.27 -6.52
C ILE A 97 -7.24 4.87 -6.97
N TYR A 98 -8.14 3.88 -6.92
CA TYR A 98 -7.84 2.53 -7.41
C TYR A 98 -7.39 2.54 -8.88
N GLN A 99 -8.12 3.25 -9.74
CA GLN A 99 -7.80 3.32 -11.16
C GLN A 99 -6.46 3.99 -11.41
N ARG A 100 -6.18 5.11 -10.73
CA ARG A 100 -4.92 5.84 -10.87
C ARG A 100 -3.71 5.08 -10.33
N THR A 101 -3.88 4.28 -9.27
CA THR A 101 -2.74 3.73 -8.51
C THR A 101 -2.53 2.25 -8.72
N LEU A 102 -3.56 1.47 -9.05
CA LEU A 102 -3.48 0.01 -9.05
C LEU A 102 -3.96 -0.63 -10.35
N SER A 103 -4.84 0.00 -11.14
CA SER A 103 -5.45 -0.69 -12.29
C SER A 103 -4.45 -1.20 -13.33
N ASN A 104 -3.51 -0.36 -13.73
CA ASN A 104 -2.57 -0.59 -14.84
C ASN A 104 -1.10 -0.60 -14.42
N GLU A 105 -0.81 -0.48 -13.13
CA GLU A 105 0.54 -0.39 -12.59
C GLU A 105 1.09 -1.76 -12.16
N ILE A 106 2.39 -1.97 -12.34
CA ILE A 106 3.14 -3.12 -11.81
C ILE A 106 4.24 -2.60 -10.89
N TYR A 107 4.11 -2.87 -9.60
CA TYR A 107 5.06 -2.46 -8.57
C TYR A 107 6.07 -3.56 -8.25
N THR A 108 7.18 -3.18 -7.63
CA THR A 108 8.15 -4.12 -7.08
C THR A 108 7.60 -4.76 -5.79
N ARG A 109 8.07 -5.97 -5.45
CA ARG A 109 7.62 -6.67 -4.23
C ARG A 109 7.71 -5.83 -2.95
N PRO A 110 8.79 -5.08 -2.66
CA PRO A 110 8.86 -4.28 -1.43
C PRO A 110 7.79 -3.17 -1.38
N ILE A 111 7.45 -2.58 -2.54
CA ILE A 111 6.38 -1.59 -2.63
C ILE A 111 5.03 -2.27 -2.37
N ILE A 112 4.78 -3.42 -3.01
CA ILE A 112 3.55 -4.19 -2.82
C ILE A 112 3.37 -4.61 -1.37
N GLU A 113 4.42 -5.10 -0.72
CA GLU A 113 4.41 -5.49 0.70
C GLU A 113 4.07 -4.30 1.59
N SER A 114 4.73 -3.16 1.38
CA SER A 114 4.46 -1.93 2.15
C SER A 114 3.01 -1.46 1.99
N MET A 115 2.50 -1.39 0.75
CA MET A 115 1.11 -1.01 0.48
C MET A 115 0.12 -2.02 1.09
N THR A 116 0.42 -3.32 0.99
CA THR A 116 -0.40 -4.39 1.56
C THR A 116 -0.47 -4.28 3.09
N SER A 117 0.65 -4.07 3.77
CA SER A 117 0.67 -3.86 5.22
C SER A 117 -0.13 -2.61 5.63
N SER A 118 -0.04 -1.52 4.86
CA SER A 118 -0.84 -0.33 5.11
C SER A 118 -2.34 -0.61 4.99
N LEU A 119 -2.76 -1.33 3.95
CA LEU A 119 -4.17 -1.71 3.73
C LEU A 119 -4.67 -2.70 4.80
N GLN A 120 -3.83 -3.61 5.28
CA GLN A 120 -4.19 -4.51 6.39
C GLN A 120 -4.41 -3.74 7.69
N ASN A 121 -3.55 -2.77 8.00
CA ASN A 121 -3.71 -1.91 9.16
C ASN A 121 -4.98 -1.06 9.06
N GLN A 122 -5.24 -0.47 7.90
CA GLN A 122 -6.48 0.28 7.65
C GLN A 122 -7.72 -0.62 7.83
N TYR A 123 -7.69 -1.84 7.29
CA TYR A 123 -8.79 -2.79 7.40
C TYR A 123 -9.07 -3.16 8.86
N ASN A 124 -8.02 -3.44 9.64
CA ASN A 124 -8.15 -3.75 11.07
C ASN A 124 -8.79 -2.58 11.84
N ASN A 125 -8.39 -1.34 11.55
CA ASN A 125 -8.99 -0.16 12.16
C ASN A 125 -10.47 0.01 11.76
N LEU A 126 -10.81 -0.19 10.49
CA LEU A 126 -12.20 -0.16 10.01
C LEU A 126 -13.04 -1.25 10.68
N LEU A 127 -12.51 -2.46 10.85
CA LEU A 127 -13.20 -3.55 11.56
C LEU A 127 -13.44 -3.22 13.03
N LEU A 128 -12.46 -2.63 13.73
CA LEU A 128 -12.64 -2.20 15.12
C LEU A 128 -13.81 -1.23 15.25
N VAL A 129 -13.86 -0.22 14.37
CA VAL A 129 -14.92 0.78 14.36
C VAL A 129 -16.26 0.16 13.99
N LYS A 130 -16.31 -0.68 12.95
CA LYS A 130 -17.50 -1.42 12.52
C LYS A 130 -18.09 -2.25 13.66
N ASN A 131 -17.25 -3.01 14.36
CA ASN A 131 -17.67 -3.86 15.46
C ASN A 131 -18.12 -3.03 16.66
N TYR A 132 -17.45 -1.91 16.92
CA TYR A 132 -17.88 -0.98 17.97
C TYR A 132 -19.27 -0.43 17.67
N ILE A 133 -19.54 0.08 16.46
CA ILE A 133 -20.88 0.59 16.09
C ILE A 133 -21.94 -0.51 16.24
N LYS A 134 -21.66 -1.74 15.79
CA LYS A 134 -22.58 -2.88 15.94
C LYS A 134 -22.86 -3.23 17.40
N SER A 135 -21.90 -3.01 18.31
CA SER A 135 -22.10 -3.26 19.73
C SER A 135 -23.00 -2.22 20.41
N LEU A 136 -23.27 -1.09 19.76
CA LEU A 136 -24.09 -0.01 20.32
C LEU A 136 -25.61 -0.21 20.17
N GLY A 137 -26.09 -1.18 19.37
CA GLY A 137 -27.53 -1.52 19.28
C GLY A 137 -28.13 -1.60 17.88
#